data_AF-A0A7J3B116-F1
#
_entry.id   AF-A0A7J3B116-F1
#
_cell.length_a   1.000
_cell.length_b   1.000
_cell.length_c   1.000
_cell.angle_alpha   90.00
_cell.angle_beta   90.00
_cell.angle_gamma   90.00
#
_symmetry.space_group_name_H-M   'P 1'
#
loop_
_entity.id
_entity.type
_entity.pdbx_description
1 polymer ?
#
loop_
_entity_poly.entity_id
_entity_poly.type
_entity_poly.pdbx_seq_one_letter_code
_entity_poly.pdbx_strand_id
1 'polypeptide(L)'
;MPRKNPREEEILKGWKGMRGRKARENLYKVRIDGITEGHSSIKPGDLIEVLVRSINRKGEGEGIYEGRQVIVVGAPDPGVTVRARVRKIADGKIFAEIAEDG
;
A
#
# COMPACT_ATOMS: atom_id res chain seq x y z
N MET A 1 -27.94 -8.89 -66.47
CA MET A 1 -28.14 -7.70 -65.62
C MET A 1 -27.74 -8.05 -64.19
N PRO A 2 -26.74 -7.40 -63.56
CA PRO A 2 -26.45 -7.62 -62.15
C PRO A 2 -27.50 -6.90 -61.30
N ARG A 3 -28.16 -7.62 -60.39
CA ARG A 3 -29.12 -7.04 -59.43
C ARG A 3 -28.36 -6.55 -58.20
N LYS A 4 -28.59 -5.28 -57.84
CA LYS A 4 -28.07 -4.60 -56.65
C LYS A 4 -28.54 -5.33 -55.39
N ASN A 5 -27.61 -5.74 -54.53
CA ASN A 5 -27.93 -6.43 -53.28
C ASN A 5 -28.36 -5.38 -52.23
N PRO A 6 -29.51 -5.54 -51.55
CA PRO A 6 -29.99 -4.57 -50.57
C PRO A 6 -29.46 -4.95 -49.20
N ARG A 7 -28.58 -4.14 -48.61
CA ARG A 7 -28.28 -4.04 -47.16
C ARG A 7 -27.02 -3.16 -46.96
N GLU A 8 -27.12 -1.91 -47.37
CA GLU A 8 -26.61 -0.87 -46.49
C GLU A 8 -27.79 -0.53 -45.58
N GLU A 9 -27.66 -0.85 -44.30
CA GLU A 9 -27.88 0.10 -43.21
C GLU A 9 -27.65 -0.63 -41.89
N GLU A 10 -26.62 -0.15 -41.20
CA GLU A 10 -26.35 -0.14 -39.77
C GLU A 10 -26.93 -1.27 -38.90
N ILE A 11 -26.05 -1.91 -38.10
CA ILE A 11 -26.04 -1.79 -36.63
C ILE A 11 -25.07 -2.81 -36.01
N LEU A 12 -24.05 -2.24 -35.36
CA LEU A 12 -23.37 -2.62 -34.11
C LEU A 12 -22.57 -3.94 -33.97
N LYS A 13 -21.31 -3.70 -33.55
CA LYS A 13 -20.55 -4.34 -32.45
C LYS A 13 -20.22 -5.83 -32.57
N GLY A 14 -18.93 -6.11 -32.75
CA GLY A 14 -18.39 -7.45 -32.46
C GLY A 14 -16.92 -7.63 -32.84
N TRP A 15 -16.02 -7.07 -32.03
CA TRP A 15 -14.66 -7.57 -31.75
C TRP A 15 -13.86 -8.16 -32.92
N LYS A 16 -13.17 -7.29 -33.66
CA LYS A 16 -12.07 -7.71 -34.54
C LYS A 16 -10.75 -7.59 -33.78
N GLY A 17 -10.33 -8.73 -33.22
CA GLY A 17 -9.02 -8.88 -32.57
C GLY A 17 -7.90 -8.46 -33.51
N MET A 18 -7.12 -7.47 -33.07
CA MET A 18 -5.90 -7.05 -33.73
C MET A 18 -4.71 -7.37 -32.84
N ARG A 19 -3.82 -8.19 -33.40
CA ARG A 19 -2.43 -8.48 -33.02
C ARG A 19 -1.77 -7.39 -32.17
N GLY A 20 -0.93 -7.81 -31.21
CA GLY A 20 0.38 -7.17 -31.09
C GLY A 20 0.85 -6.69 -29.73
N ARG A 21 0.34 -7.17 -28.59
CA ARG A 21 1.03 -6.96 -27.31
C ARG A 21 1.05 -8.24 -26.49
N LYS A 22 2.26 -8.83 -26.35
CA LYS A 22 2.55 -9.75 -25.26
C LYS A 22 2.17 -9.02 -23.98
N ALA A 23 1.12 -9.45 -23.30
CA ALA A 23 0.89 -9.03 -21.93
C ALA A 23 2.09 -9.58 -21.14
N ARG A 24 3.06 -8.70 -20.83
CA ARG A 24 3.98 -8.97 -19.74
C ARG A 24 3.12 -8.91 -18.50
N GLU A 25 2.72 -10.07 -18.02
CA GLU A 25 2.21 -10.22 -16.67
C GLU A 25 3.26 -9.60 -15.74
N ASN A 26 2.96 -8.42 -15.20
CA ASN A 26 3.70 -7.87 -14.10
C ASN A 26 3.35 -8.72 -12.88
N LEU A 27 4.00 -9.88 -12.78
CA LEU A 27 4.10 -10.66 -11.57
C LEU A 27 4.65 -9.71 -10.49
N TYR A 28 3.79 -9.36 -9.53
CA TYR A 28 4.10 -8.59 -8.33
C TYR A 28 4.34 -7.08 -8.51
N LYS A 29 3.28 -6.33 -8.83
CA LYS A 29 3.09 -5.02 -8.21
C LYS A 29 1.84 -5.07 -7.35
N VAL A 30 2.01 -5.43 -6.08
CA VAL A 30 1.04 -5.11 -5.03
C VAL A 30 1.12 -3.59 -4.86
N ARG A 31 0.37 -2.85 -5.70
CA ARG A 31 -0.02 -1.49 -5.34
C ARG A 31 -1.03 -1.64 -4.22
N ILE A 32 -0.62 -1.26 -3.01
CA ILE A 32 -1.54 -1.06 -1.90
C ILE A 32 -2.28 0.25 -2.21
N ASP A 33 -3.16 0.20 -3.22
CA ASP A 33 -4.11 1.27 -3.50
C ASP A 33 -5.29 1.05 -2.54
N GLY A 34 -5.40 1.94 -1.54
CA GLY A 34 -6.56 1.98 -0.65
C GLY A 34 -6.29 1.51 0.77
N ILE A 35 -5.40 2.19 1.50
CA ILE A 35 -5.65 2.36 2.94
C ILE A 35 -6.88 3.27 2.99
N THR A 36 -8.06 2.67 3.10
CA THR A 36 -9.29 3.35 3.50
C THR A 36 -8.94 4.32 4.61
N GLU A 37 -9.29 5.59 4.41
CA GLU A 37 -9.23 6.67 5.40
C GLU A 37 -10.17 6.35 6.58
N GLY A 38 -9.85 5.29 7.33
CA GLY A 38 -10.19 5.25 8.74
C GLY A 38 -9.40 6.38 9.35
N HIS A 39 -10.09 7.43 9.78
CA HIS A 39 -9.54 8.48 10.63
C HIS A 39 -9.05 7.84 11.93
N SER A 40 -7.90 7.19 11.90
CA SER A 40 -7.19 6.81 13.11
C SER A 40 -6.68 8.09 13.75
N SER A 41 -7.22 8.36 14.93
CA SER A 41 -7.01 9.57 15.74
C SER A 41 -5.62 9.63 16.38
N ILE A 42 -4.62 9.02 15.75
CA ILE A 42 -3.25 8.96 16.27
C ILE A 42 -2.67 10.37 16.17
N LYS A 43 -2.23 10.88 17.30
CA LYS A 43 -1.59 12.19 17.42
C LYS A 43 -0.14 12.04 17.86
N PRO A 44 0.73 13.00 17.52
CA PRO A 44 2.02 13.14 18.18
C PRO A 44 1.85 13.16 19.71
N GLY A 45 2.61 12.34 20.41
CA GLY A 45 2.55 12.15 21.86
C GLY A 45 1.87 10.85 22.31
N ASP A 46 1.06 10.22 21.45
CA ASP A 46 0.36 8.98 21.80
C ASP A 46 1.34 7.82 21.98
N LEU A 47 0.98 6.89 22.87
CA LEU A 47 1.69 5.62 23.05
C LEU A 47 0.99 4.56 22.21
N ILE A 48 1.77 3.86 21.38
CA ILE A 48 1.30 2.78 20.52
C ILE A 48 2.13 1.52 20.77
N GLU A 49 1.48 0.36 20.67
CA GLU A 49 2.15 -0.94 20.71
C GLU A 49 2.36 -1.43 19.28
N VAL A 50 3.61 -1.68 18.92
CA VAL A 50 4.01 -1.98 17.54
C VAL A 50 4.86 -3.24 17.51
N LEU A 51 4.44 -4.21 16.71
CA LEU A 51 5.26 -5.38 16.37
C LEU A 51 6.33 -4.98 15.36
N VAL A 52 7.60 -5.09 15.76
CA VAL A 52 8.74 -4.88 14.85
C VAL A 52 8.83 -6.07 13.91
N ARG A 53 8.62 -5.84 12.61
CA ARG A 53 8.68 -6.89 11.59
C ARG A 53 10.05 -7.04 10.96
N SER A 54 10.78 -5.94 10.85
CA SER A 54 12.11 -5.89 10.25
C SER A 54 12.89 -4.69 10.77
N ILE A 55 14.21 -4.75 10.65
CA ILE A 55 15.09 -3.61 10.92
C ILE A 55 15.63 -3.08 9.59
N ASN A 56 15.61 -1.77 9.42
CA ASN A 56 16.12 -1.13 8.22
C ASN A 56 17.65 -0.95 8.29
N ARG A 57 18.26 -0.47 7.19
CA ARG A 57 19.73 -0.27 7.12
C ARG A 57 20.29 0.75 8.12
N LYS A 58 19.43 1.58 8.73
CA LYS A 58 19.81 2.58 9.74
C LYS A 58 19.65 2.06 11.17
N GLY A 59 19.20 0.82 11.35
CA GLY A 59 18.90 0.26 12.67
C GLY A 59 17.55 0.70 13.23
N GLU A 60 16.64 1.23 12.41
CA GLU A 60 15.27 1.56 12.84
C GLU A 60 14.36 0.35 12.58
N GLY A 61 13.45 0.09 13.52
CA GLY A 61 12.46 -0.98 13.38
C GLY A 61 11.29 -0.52 12.53
N GLU A 62 10.86 -1.37 11.62
CA GLU A 62 9.68 -1.16 10.80
C GLU A 62 8.55 -2.09 11.24
N GLY A 63 7.38 -1.51 11.44
CA GLY A 63 6.16 -2.20 11.84
C GLY A 63 4.94 -1.67 11.10
N ILE A 64 3.78 -2.23 11.43
CA ILE A 64 2.49 -1.75 10.94
C ILE A 64 1.57 -1.53 12.12
N TYR A 65 0.93 -0.37 12.18
CA TYR A 65 -0.09 -0.04 13.16
C TYR A 65 -1.29 0.55 12.41
N GLU A 66 -2.47 -0.05 12.60
CA GLU A 66 -3.72 0.37 11.94
C GLU A 66 -3.58 0.57 10.42
N GLY A 67 -2.83 -0.34 9.77
CA GLY A 67 -2.59 -0.32 8.32
C GLY A 67 -1.55 0.72 7.85
N ARG A 68 -0.98 1.53 8.75
CA ARG A 68 0.07 2.51 8.43
C ARG A 68 1.45 1.97 8.79
N GLN A 69 2.46 2.34 8.01
CA GLN A 69 3.85 1.99 8.31
C GLN A 69 4.32 2.80 9.53
N VAL A 70 4.86 2.11 10.54
CA VAL A 70 5.50 2.72 11.69
C VAL A 70 7.00 2.50 11.61
N ILE A 71 7.76 3.55 11.84
CA ILE A 71 9.22 3.53 11.96
C ILE A 71 9.54 3.86 13.42
N VAL A 72 10.14 2.90 14.11
CA VAL A 72 10.51 3.00 15.52
C VAL A 72 12.03 3.17 15.63
N VAL A 73 12.46 4.31 16.15
CA VAL A 73 13.88 4.57 16.42
C VAL A 73 14.31 3.78 17.64
N GLY A 74 15.44 3.08 17.54
CA GLY A 74 15.99 2.27 18.64
C GLY A 74 15.32 0.91 18.83
N ALA A 75 14.49 0.47 17.87
CA ALA A 75 13.77 -0.79 17.94
C ALA A 75 14.69 -2.00 18.24
N PRO A 76 14.25 -2.95 19.10
CA PRO A 76 14.95 -4.20 19.35
C PRO A 76 14.82 -5.15 18.15
N ASP A 77 15.32 -6.37 18.31
CA ASP A 77 15.29 -7.42 17.30
C ASP A 77 13.88 -7.64 16.69
N PRO A 78 13.80 -8.06 15.40
CA PRO A 78 12.54 -8.38 14.76
C PRO A 78 11.76 -9.45 15.53
N GLY A 79 10.44 -9.31 15.57
CA GLY A 79 9.52 -10.23 16.26
C GLY A 79 9.14 -9.79 17.67
N VAL A 80 9.70 -8.69 18.18
CA VAL A 80 9.35 -8.12 19.48
C VAL A 80 8.28 -7.03 19.32
N THR A 81 7.30 -7.02 20.23
CA THR A 81 6.34 -5.92 20.36
C THR A 81 6.90 -4.87 21.30
N VAL A 82 6.93 -3.62 20.85
CA VAL A 82 7.43 -2.49 21.63
C VAL A 82 6.36 -1.44 21.86
N ARG A 83 6.41 -0.82 23.04
CA ARG A 83 5.70 0.42 23.32
C ARG A 83 6.51 1.59 22.79
N ALA A 84 5.94 2.32 21.85
CA ALA A 84 6.59 3.45 21.22
C ALA A 84 5.71 4.69 21.33
N ARG A 85 6.33 5.84 21.65
CA ARG A 85 5.68 7.14 21.62
C ARG A 85 5.76 7.74 20.23
N VAL A 86 4.63 8.17 19.69
CA VAL A 86 4.55 8.83 18.39
C VAL A 86 5.22 10.19 18.48
N ARG A 87 6.28 10.41 17.69
CA ARG A 87 6.95 11.72 17.57
C ARG A 87 6.28 12.60 16.53
N LYS A 88 6.02 12.04 15.34
CA LYS A 88 5.42 12.77 14.22
C LYS A 88 4.78 11.82 13.22
N ILE A 89 3.87 12.35 12.41
CA ILE A 89 3.25 11.66 11.29
C ILE A 89 3.58 12.46 10.04
N ALA A 90 4.22 11.83 9.05
CA ALA A 90 4.60 12.46 7.80
C ALA A 90 4.52 11.46 6.66
N ASP A 91 4.05 11.89 5.49
CA ASP A 91 3.95 11.08 4.26
C ASP A 91 3.20 9.75 4.45
N GLY A 92 2.16 9.74 5.31
CA GLY A 92 1.40 8.53 5.64
C GLY A 92 2.13 7.52 6.54
N LYS A 93 3.32 7.87 7.04
CA LYS A 93 4.13 7.08 7.97
C LYS A 93 4.10 7.67 9.37
N ILE A 94 4.17 6.80 10.35
CA ILE A 94 4.25 7.16 11.77
C ILE A 94 5.70 7.00 12.21
N PHE A 95 6.28 8.06 12.74
CA PHE A 95 7.61 8.02 13.35
C PHE A 95 7.44 7.99 14.85
N ALA A 96 7.98 6.95 15.48
CA ALA A 96 7.88 6.72 16.91
C ALA A 96 9.24 6.40 17.51
N GLU A 97 9.35 6.54 18.81
CA GLU A 97 10.55 6.28 19.62
C GLU A 97 10.15 5.36 20.76
N ILE A 98 11.02 4.43 21.17
CA ILE A 98 10.71 3.53 22.29
C ILE A 98 10.41 4.37 23.53
N ALA A 99 9.27 4.10 24.17
CA ALA A 99 9.02 4.58 25.51
C ALA A 99 9.66 3.59 26.46
N GLU A 100 10.74 3.98 27.14
CA GLU A 100 11.23 3.23 28.29
C GLU A 100 10.13 3.28 29.37
N ASP A 101 9.63 2.12 29.78
CA ASP A 101 8.88 1.99 31.01
C ASP A 101 9.87 2.33 32.13
N GLY A 102 9.80 3.56 32.63
CA GLY A 102 10.62 4.05 33.73
C GLY A 102 10.39 3.31 35.05
#